data_AF-A0A1X7S1Z1-F1
#
_entry.id   AF-A0A1X7S1Z1-F1
#
_cell.length_a   1.000
_cell.length_b   1.000
_cell.length_c   1.000
_cell.angle_alpha   90.00
_cell.angle_beta   90.00
_cell.angle_gamma   90.00
#
_symmetry.space_group_name_H-M   'P 1'
#
loop_
_entity.id
_entity.type
_entity.pdbx_description
1 polymer ?
#
loop_
_entity_poly.entity_id
_entity_poly.type
_entity_poly.pdbx_seq_one_letter_code
_entity_poly.pdbx_strand_id
1 'polypeptide(L)'
;MAEAIAVLGLIGAIISITEAIKETYKIAAAAHKLHEAFVVVNDRIPVVQKTLAVIQTAYRGTEDETAIRESLNTCKENAEDLRYIFEQVCTVEGDGLL
;
A
#
# COMPACT_ATOMS: atom_id res chain seq x y z
N MET A 1 1.46 11.03 -23.44
CA MET A 1 2.53 9.99 -23.32
C MET A 1 3.28 10.12 -22.00
N ALA A 2 3.71 11.34 -21.60
CA ALA A 2 4.36 11.55 -20.30
C ALA A 2 3.40 11.27 -19.12
N GLU A 3 2.13 11.61 -19.30
CA GLU A 3 1.07 11.44 -18.33
C GLU A 3 0.70 9.96 -18.12
N ALA A 4 0.59 9.17 -19.21
CA ALA A 4 0.44 7.71 -19.13
C ALA A 4 1.57 7.05 -18.33
N ILE A 5 2.82 7.47 -18.56
CA ILE A 5 4.00 6.97 -17.84
C ILE A 5 3.91 7.35 -16.35
N ALA A 6 3.48 8.57 -16.03
CA ALA A 6 3.29 9.01 -14.65
C ALA A 6 2.23 8.16 -13.92
N VAL A 7 1.10 7.86 -14.58
CA VAL A 7 0.06 6.96 -14.05
C VAL A 7 0.62 5.57 -13.76
N LEU A 8 1.33 4.97 -14.73
CA LEU A 8 1.94 3.65 -14.54
C LEU A 8 2.99 3.63 -13.42
N GLY A 9 3.75 4.72 -13.29
CA GLY A 9 4.72 4.91 -12.21
C GLY A 9 4.06 4.99 -10.83
N LEU A 10 2.96 5.74 -10.71
CA LEU A 10 2.19 5.82 -9.46
C LEU A 10 1.62 4.47 -9.05
N ILE A 11 1.04 3.72 -10.00
CA ILE A 11 0.55 2.36 -9.73
C ILE A 11 1.67 1.48 -9.19
N GLY A 12 2.85 1.50 -9.82
CA GLY A 12 4.02 0.76 -9.36
C GLY A 12 4.43 1.15 -7.94
N ALA A 13 4.47 2.45 -7.63
CA ALA A 13 4.82 2.95 -6.31
C ALA A 13 3.84 2.45 -5.22
N ILE A 14 2.53 2.48 -5.49
CA ILE A 14 1.51 2.00 -4.55
C ILE A 14 1.68 0.49 -4.30
N ILE A 15 1.93 -0.29 -5.36
CA ILE A 15 2.22 -1.73 -5.22
C ILE A 15 3.44 -1.95 -4.32
N SER A 16 4.55 -1.24 -4.54
CA SER A 16 5.74 -1.38 -3.69
C SER A 16 5.51 -0.98 -2.23
N ILE A 17 4.76 0.11 -1.97
CA ILE A 17 4.42 0.50 -0.60
C ILE A 17 3.60 -0.60 0.08
N THR A 18 2.60 -1.12 -0.60
CA THR A 18 1.75 -2.18 -0.05
C THR A 18 2.49 -3.51 0.15
N GLU A 19 3.53 -3.80 -0.64
CA GLU A 19 4.44 -4.93 -0.39
C GLU A 19 5.22 -4.74 0.91
N ALA A 20 5.77 -3.55 1.14
CA ALA A 20 6.47 -3.23 2.39
C ALA A 20 5.56 -3.39 3.62
N ILE A 21 4.29 -2.96 3.54
CA ILE A 21 3.31 -3.14 4.63
C ILE A 21 3.14 -4.62 4.98
N LYS A 22 3.02 -5.49 3.97
CA LYS A 22 2.90 -6.94 4.18
C LYS A 22 4.13 -7.55 4.82
N GLU A 23 5.33 -7.08 4.47
CA GLU A 23 6.56 -7.54 5.10
C GLU A 23 6.64 -7.12 6.58
N THR A 24 6.35 -5.85 6.88
CA THR A 24 6.25 -5.35 8.26
C THR A 24 5.23 -6.15 9.06
N TYR A 25 4.04 -6.42 8.50
CA TYR A 25 3.03 -7.25 9.14
C TYR A 25 3.52 -8.68 9.42
N LYS A 26 4.20 -9.33 8.47
CA LYS A 26 4.73 -10.70 8.68
C LYS A 26 5.72 -10.76 9.83
N ILE A 27 6.60 -9.76 9.94
CA ILE A 27 7.57 -9.66 11.03
C ILE A 27 6.84 -9.52 12.36
N ALA A 28 5.86 -8.63 12.45
CA ALA A 28 5.12 -8.40 13.68
C ALA A 28 4.16 -9.53 14.06
N ALA A 29 3.50 -10.18 13.11
CA ALA A 29 2.67 -11.36 13.36
C ALA A 29 3.49 -12.57 13.85
N ALA A 30 4.78 -12.64 13.48
CA ALA A 30 5.70 -13.65 14.00
C ALA A 30 6.19 -13.31 15.42
N ALA A 31 6.30 -12.02 15.75
CA ALA A 31 6.76 -11.54 17.05
C ALA A 31 5.64 -11.42 18.12
N HIS A 32 4.39 -11.12 17.72
CA HIS A 32 3.28 -10.77 18.62
C HIS A 32 1.89 -11.21 18.12
N LYS A 33 0.88 -11.15 19.00
CA LYS A 33 -0.55 -11.29 18.62
C LYS A 33 -1.12 -9.92 18.23
N LEU A 34 -0.95 -9.53 16.97
CA LEU A 34 -1.56 -8.33 16.41
C LEU A 34 -3.08 -8.33 16.58
N HIS A 35 -3.67 -7.14 16.74
CA HIS A 35 -5.11 -6.98 16.84
C HIS A 35 -5.81 -7.40 15.52
N GLU A 36 -7.00 -8.00 15.62
CA GLU A 36 -7.76 -8.55 14.48
C GLU A 36 -7.95 -7.54 13.33
N ALA A 37 -8.09 -6.25 13.66
CA ALA A 37 -8.17 -5.18 12.66
C ALA A 37 -6.97 -5.15 11.69
N PHE A 38 -5.75 -5.42 12.19
CA PHE A 38 -4.54 -5.48 11.35
C PHE A 38 -4.53 -6.70 10.45
N VAL A 39 -5.07 -7.84 10.92
CA VAL A 39 -5.24 -9.06 10.12
C VAL A 39 -6.17 -8.77 8.94
N VAL A 40 -7.34 -8.17 9.22
CA VAL A 40 -8.33 -7.83 8.20
C VAL A 40 -7.76 -6.88 7.15
N VAL A 41 -7.00 -5.87 7.58
CA VAL A 41 -6.33 -4.95 6.64
C VAL A 41 -5.29 -5.69 5.80
N ASN A 42 -4.41 -6.49 6.41
CA ASN A 42 -3.40 -7.26 5.70
C ASN A 42 -4.02 -8.19 4.64
N ASP A 43 -5.17 -8.81 4.93
CA ASP A 43 -5.88 -9.68 3.99
C ASP A 43 -6.49 -8.93 2.79
N ARG A 44 -6.74 -7.62 2.93
CA ARG A 44 -7.22 -6.77 1.83
C ARG A 44 -6.08 -6.29 0.92
N ILE A 45 -4.86 -6.19 1.42
CA ILE A 45 -3.72 -5.68 0.64
C ILE A 45 -3.50 -6.48 -0.66
N PRO A 46 -3.50 -7.83 -0.67
CA PRO A 46 -3.37 -8.60 -1.91
C PRO A 46 -4.43 -8.28 -2.97
N VAL A 47 -5.65 -7.92 -2.55
CA VAL A 47 -6.74 -7.56 -3.46
C VAL A 47 -6.45 -6.23 -4.14
N VAL A 48 -5.93 -5.25 -3.39
CA VAL A 48 -5.52 -3.95 -3.93
C VAL A 48 -4.36 -4.13 -4.91
N GLN A 49 -3.32 -4.89 -4.54
CA GLN A 49 -2.17 -5.19 -5.39
C GLN A 49 -2.58 -5.85 -6.72
N LYS A 50 -3.46 -6.86 -6.66
CA LYS A 50 -3.94 -7.54 -7.86
C LYS A 50 -4.74 -6.61 -8.78
N THR A 51 -5.62 -5.80 -8.20
CA THR A 51 -6.40 -4.81 -8.96
C THR A 51 -5.48 -3.81 -9.66
N LEU A 52 -4.51 -3.26 -8.93
CA LEU A 52 -3.53 -2.33 -9.47
C LEU A 52 -2.67 -2.96 -10.56
N ALA A 53 -2.21 -4.20 -10.41
CA ALA A 53 -1.44 -4.91 -11.42
C ALA A 53 -2.24 -5.16 -12.71
N VAL A 54 -3.53 -5.50 -12.58
CA VAL A 54 -4.45 -5.64 -13.73
C VAL A 54 -4.60 -4.31 -14.45
N ILE A 55 -4.83 -3.22 -13.71
CA ILE A 55 -4.92 -1.87 -14.28
C ILE A 55 -3.61 -1.51 -14.98
N GLN A 56 -2.46 -1.68 -14.33
CA GLN A 56 -1.14 -1.37 -14.89
C GLN A 56 -0.88 -2.10 -16.21
N THR A 57 -1.28 -3.37 -16.30
CA THR A 57 -1.08 -4.20 -17.50
C THR A 57 -2.02 -3.80 -18.64
N ALA A 58 -3.25 -3.41 -18.32
CA ALA A 58 -4.28 -3.06 -19.29
C ALA A 58 -4.21 -1.60 -19.75
N TYR A 59 -3.61 -0.71 -18.96
CA TYR A 59 -3.63 0.73 -19.19
C TYR A 59 -2.85 1.14 -20.44
N ARG A 60 -3.46 1.95 -21.30
CA ARG A 60 -2.86 2.43 -22.57
C ARG A 60 -2.95 3.96 -22.72
N GLY A 61 -3.29 4.67 -21.65
CA GLY A 61 -3.61 6.10 -21.68
C GLY A 61 -5.09 6.37 -21.96
N THR A 62 -5.56 7.54 -21.53
CA THR A 62 -6.95 8.01 -21.70
C THR A 62 -7.01 9.54 -21.54
N GLU A 63 -8.09 10.17 -21.99
CA GLU A 63 -8.34 11.61 -21.80
C GLU A 63 -8.46 12.01 -20.32
N ASP A 64 -8.87 11.08 -19.47
CA ASP A 64 -9.04 11.28 -18.01
C ASP A 64 -7.73 11.12 -17.21
N GLU A 65 -6.57 11.17 -17.87
CA GLU A 65 -5.25 10.92 -17.24
C GLU A 65 -5.00 11.76 -15.98
N THR A 66 -5.43 13.02 -15.98
CA THR A 66 -5.27 13.93 -14.83
C THR A 66 -6.09 13.47 -13.62
N ALA A 67 -7.37 13.13 -13.82
CA ALA A 67 -8.25 12.68 -12.73
C ALA A 67 -7.80 11.33 -12.16
N ILE A 68 -7.33 10.43 -13.03
CA ILE A 68 -6.75 9.15 -12.63
C ILE A 68 -5.49 9.37 -11.79
N ARG A 69 -4.60 10.28 -12.22
CA ARG A 69 -3.38 10.61 -11.49
C ARG A 69 -3.67 11.17 -10.10
N GLU A 70 -4.64 12.07 -9.98
CA GLU A 70 -5.06 12.63 -8.68
C GLU A 70 -5.60 11.53 -7.76
N SER A 71 -6.47 10.66 -8.27
CA SER A 71 -7.00 9.51 -7.51
C SER A 71 -5.88 8.56 -7.05
N LEU A 72 -4.89 8.29 -7.90
CA LEU A 72 -3.74 7.46 -7.56
C LEU A 72 -2.81 8.13 -6.56
N ASN A 73 -2.63 9.44 -6.60
CA ASN A 73 -1.88 10.17 -5.58
C ASN A 73 -2.53 10.03 -4.20
N THR A 74 -3.85 10.22 -4.10
CA THR A 74 -4.57 9.98 -2.84
C THR A 74 -4.45 8.52 -2.39
N CYS A 75 -4.49 7.56 -3.32
CA CYS A 75 -4.26 6.16 -2.99
C CYS A 75 -2.84 5.90 -2.45
N LYS A 76 -1.85 6.61 -3.00
CA LYS A 76 -0.46 6.53 -2.55
C LYS A 76 -0.30 7.11 -1.15
N GLU A 77 -0.85 8.29 -0.89
CA GLU A 77 -0.85 8.93 0.43
C GLU A 77 -1.51 8.01 1.48
N ASN A 78 -2.68 7.46 1.18
CA ASN A 78 -3.34 6.49 2.06
C ASN A 78 -2.50 5.23 2.33
N ALA A 79 -1.74 4.76 1.33
CA ALA A 79 -0.85 3.61 1.50
C ALA A 79 0.39 3.97 2.35
N GLU A 80 0.93 5.18 2.20
CA GLU A 80 2.03 5.68 3.04
C GLU A 80 1.59 5.85 4.50
N ASP A 81 0.40 6.41 4.74
CA ASP A 81 -0.20 6.52 6.07
C ASP A 81 -0.41 5.14 6.70
N LEU A 82 -0.90 4.18 5.92
CA LEU A 82 -1.09 2.81 6.40
C LEU A 82 0.26 2.16 6.76
N ARG A 83 1.30 2.39 5.95
CA ARG A 83 2.65 1.91 6.26
C ARG A 83 3.15 2.50 7.55
N TYR A 84 3.00 3.81 7.74
CA TYR A 84 3.39 4.49 8.96
C TYR A 84 2.69 3.90 10.20
N ILE A 85 1.37 3.67 10.12
CA ILE A 85 0.61 3.05 11.23
C ILE A 85 1.16 1.65 11.56
N PHE A 86 1.40 0.81 10.54
CA PHE A 86 1.94 -0.53 10.75
C PHE A 86 3.35 -0.46 11.37
N GLU A 87 4.24 0.38 10.85
CA GLU A 87 5.59 0.59 11.39
C GLU A 87 5.56 1.06 12.86
N GLN A 88 4.68 2.01 13.20
CA GLN A 88 4.52 2.46 14.59
C GLN A 88 4.04 1.31 15.48
N VAL A 89 2.93 0.64 15.14
CA VAL A 89 2.39 -0.46 15.96
C VAL A 89 3.42 -1.58 16.17
N CYS A 90 4.23 -1.88 15.16
CA CYS A 90 5.26 -2.91 15.25
C CYS A 90 6.51 -2.47 16.05
N THR A 91 6.72 -1.16 16.25
CA THR A 91 7.86 -0.62 17.01
C THR A 91 7.53 -0.26 18.45
N VAL A 92 6.25 -0.01 18.81
CA VAL A 92 5.87 0.34 20.19
C VAL A 92 6.08 -0.81 21.19
N GLU A 93 6.22 -2.06 20.74
CA GLU A 93 6.56 -3.20 21.63
C GLU A 93 8.08 -3.32 21.93
N GLY A 94 8.91 -2.38 21.44
CA GLY A 94 10.32 -2.27 21.81
C GLY A 94 10.60 -1.39 23.04
N ASP A 95 9.66 -0.55 23.46
CA ASP A 95 9.82 0.38 24.60
C ASP A 95 8.55 0.38 25.46
N GLY A 96 8.37 -0.72 26.20
CA GLY A 96 7.28 -0.91 27.15
C GLY A 96 7.73 -1.68 28.39
N LEU A 97 8.57 -1.04 29.20
CA LEU A 97 8.72 -1.22 30.67
C LEU A 97 8.57 -2.65 31.23
N LEU A 98 9.70 -3.31 31.52
CA LEU A 98 10.14 -3.79 32.86
C LEU A 98 11.47 -4.57 32.75
#